data_AF-C1L8Q1-F1
#
_entry.id   AF-C1L8Q1-F1
#
_cell.length_a   1.000
_cell.length_b   1.000
_cell.length_c   1.000
_cell.angle_alpha   90.00
_cell.angle_beta   90.00
_cell.angle_gamma   90.00
#
_symmetry.space_group_name_H-M   'P 1'
#
loop_
_entity.id
_entity.type
_entity.pdbx_description
1 polymer ?
#
loop_
_entity_poly.entity_id
_entity_poly.type
_entity_poly.pdbx_seq_one_letter_code
_entity_poly.pdbx_strand_id
1 'polypeptide(L)'
;MDSVVGGTYSVFSGNITGIFDVLVPGKTIQMKWRKREWPENHYSLLTLEMNAFEGGTRLLLTQTNVPAYDLENTRNGWHTIFLSALKQTYGYGGRMF
;
A
#
# COMPACT_ATOMS: atom_id res chain seq x y z
N MET A 1 -5.59 0.78 15.69
CA MET A 1 -5.80 0.94 14.23
C MET A 1 -7.26 0.66 13.99
N ASP A 2 -8.02 1.68 13.59
CA ASP A 2 -9.44 1.53 13.30
C ASP A 2 -9.56 1.11 11.83
N SER A 3 -9.84 -0.16 11.61
CA SER A 3 -10.03 -0.78 10.28
C SER A 3 -11.38 -0.38 9.66
N VAL A 4 -11.76 0.90 9.80
CA VAL A 4 -13.04 1.45 9.37
C VAL A 4 -12.81 2.50 8.30
N VAL A 5 -13.78 2.67 7.41
CA VAL A 5 -13.78 3.78 6.45
C VAL A 5 -13.74 5.10 7.22
N GLY A 6 -12.80 5.98 6.87
CA GLY A 6 -12.49 7.21 7.60
C GLY A 6 -11.47 7.04 8.74
N GLY A 7 -11.03 5.81 9.03
CA GLY A 7 -10.01 5.53 10.04
C GLY A 7 -8.64 6.05 9.62
N THR A 8 -7.94 6.75 10.51
CA THR A 8 -6.56 7.18 10.30
C THR A 8 -5.59 6.06 10.64
N TYR A 9 -4.52 5.93 9.86
CA TYR A 9 -3.45 5.00 10.15
C TYR A 9 -2.09 5.71 10.13
N SER A 10 -1.16 5.12 10.88
CA SER A 10 0.20 5.62 11.04
C SER A 10 1.15 4.41 10.99
N VAL A 11 2.11 4.45 10.09
CA VAL A 11 3.08 3.37 9.83
C VAL A 11 4.49 3.95 9.90
N PHE A 12 5.48 3.10 10.22
CA PHE A 12 6.88 3.50 10.38
C PHE A 12 7.06 4.63 11.40
N SER A 13 6.50 4.45 12.61
CA SER A 13 6.57 5.45 13.68
C SER A 13 6.03 6.84 13.26
N GLY A 14 4.98 6.83 12.44
CA GLY A 14 4.34 8.03 11.90
C GLY A 14 5.08 8.71 10.76
N ASN A 15 6.12 8.08 10.21
CA ASN A 15 6.73 8.60 8.99
C ASN A 15 5.75 8.57 7.82
N ILE A 16 4.86 7.58 7.81
CA ILE A 16 3.77 7.46 6.86
C ILE A 16 2.45 7.57 7.62
N THR A 17 1.59 8.45 7.15
CA THR A 17 0.25 8.64 7.70
C THR A 17 -0.78 8.60 6.59
N GLY A 18 -2.01 8.26 6.94
CA GLY A 18 -3.06 8.12 5.95
C GLY A 18 -4.43 7.90 6.53
N ILE A 19 -5.41 7.80 5.64
CA ILE A 19 -6.83 7.63 5.97
C ILE A 19 -7.42 6.56 5.05
N PHE A 20 -8.14 5.60 5.60
CA PHE A 20 -8.91 4.64 4.80
C PHE A 20 -10.09 5.35 4.15
N ASP A 21 -10.15 5.33 2.82
CA ASP A 21 -11.18 6.01 2.04
C ASP A 21 -12.26 5.02 1.61
N VAL A 22 -11.86 3.83 1.13
CA VAL A 22 -12.77 2.74 0.76
C VAL A 22 -12.21 1.42 1.23
N LEU A 23 -13.03 0.60 1.86
CA LEU A 23 -12.69 -0.76 2.29
C LEU A 23 -13.76 -1.72 1.80
N VAL A 24 -13.44 -2.49 0.76
CA VAL A 24 -14.27 -3.59 0.26
C VAL A 24 -13.57 -4.91 0.63
N PRO A 25 -14.06 -5.64 1.63
CA PRO A 25 -13.46 -6.88 2.08
C PRO A 25 -13.23 -7.86 0.92
N GLY A 26 -12.00 -8.35 0.79
CA GLY A 26 -11.60 -9.32 -0.23
C GLY A 26 -11.59 -8.80 -1.67
N LYS A 27 -11.77 -7.50 -1.91
CA LYS A 27 -11.76 -6.91 -3.26
C LYS A 27 -10.85 -5.70 -3.38
N THR A 28 -11.14 -4.62 -2.66
CA THR A 28 -10.50 -3.32 -2.92
C THR A 28 -10.28 -2.57 -1.64
N ILE A 29 -9.10 -1.97 -1.49
CA ILE A 29 -8.73 -1.12 -0.38
C ILE A 29 -8.18 0.17 -0.98
N GLN A 30 -8.88 1.28 -0.77
CA GLN A 30 -8.43 2.62 -1.16
C GLN A 30 -8.10 3.42 0.10
N MET A 31 -6.93 4.05 0.10
CA MET A 31 -6.46 4.82 1.23
C MET A 31 -5.63 6.02 0.78
N LYS A 32 -5.80 7.14 1.48
CA LYS A 32 -4.92 8.30 1.35
C LYS A 32 -3.63 8.01 2.06
N TRP A 33 -2.51 8.33 1.43
CA TRP A 33 -1.17 8.01 1.91
C TRP A 33 -0.26 9.24 1.79
N ARG A 34 0.50 9.54 2.83
CA ARG A 34 1.41 10.68 2.87
C ARG A 34 2.64 10.37 3.69
N LYS A 35 3.82 10.76 3.20
CA LYS A 35 5.03 10.85 4.03
C LYS A 35 5.05 12.16 4.80
N ARG A 36 5.61 12.12 6.01
CA ARG A 36 5.86 13.32 6.83
C ARG A 36 6.70 14.36 6.09
N GLU A 37 7.62 13.92 5.25
CA GLU A 37 8.54 14.77 4.47
C GLU A 37 7.90 15.43 3.24
N TRP A 38 6.65 15.08 2.91
CA TRP A 38 5.94 15.69 1.78
C TRP A 38 5.31 17.02 2.16
N PRO A 39 5.14 17.94 1.18
CA PRO A 39 4.53 19.25 1.41
C PRO A 39 3.16 19.14 2.10
N GLU A 40 2.82 20.19 2.85
CA GLU A 40 1.55 20.27 3.56
C GLU A 40 0.37 20.11 2.60
N ASN A 41 -0.64 19.36 3.06
CA ASN A 41 -1.81 18.96 2.28
C ASN A 41 -1.55 18.11 1.02
N HIS A 42 -0.34 17.59 0.83
CA HIS A 42 -0.05 16.67 -0.28
C HIS A 42 -0.30 15.22 0.11
N TYR A 43 -1.39 14.64 -0.41
CA TYR A 43 -1.77 13.26 -0.18
C TYR A 43 -1.75 12.49 -1.50
N SER A 44 -1.08 11.35 -1.49
CA SER A 44 -1.22 10.36 -2.56
C SER A 44 -2.44 9.48 -2.31
N LEU A 45 -3.00 8.94 -3.38
CA LEU A 45 -4.09 7.97 -3.32
C LEU A 45 -3.53 6.59 -3.66
N LEU A 46 -3.58 5.68 -2.69
CA LEU A 46 -3.18 4.29 -2.83
C LEU A 46 -4.42 3.41 -2.95
N THR A 47 -4.49 2.64 -4.03
CA THR A 47 -5.55 1.67 -4.31
C THR A 47 -4.92 0.29 -4.45
N LEU A 48 -5.39 -0.65 -3.64
CA LEU A 48 -5.03 -2.05 -3.67
C LEU A 48 -6.24 -2.86 -4.14
N GLU A 49 -6.11 -3.57 -5.24
CA GLU A 49 -7.15 -4.43 -5.79
C GLU A 49 -6.71 -5.89 -5.77
N MET A 50 -7.47 -6.72 -5.08
CA MET A 50 -7.27 -8.15 -4.97
C MET A 50 -8.23 -8.83 -5.94
N ASN A 51 -7.67 -9.45 -6.96
CA ASN A 51 -8.43 -10.20 -7.95
C ASN A 51 -8.08 -11.68 -7.84
N ALA A 52 -9.09 -12.54 -7.85
CA ALA A 52 -8.87 -13.97 -7.97
C ALA A 52 -8.22 -14.27 -9.33
N PHE A 53 -7.14 -15.04 -9.33
CA PHE A 53 -6.44 -15.46 -10.54
C PHE A 53 -6.16 -16.96 -10.45
N GLU A 54 -6.11 -17.66 -11.58
CA GLU A 54 -5.92 -19.12 -11.57
C GLU A 54 -4.62 -19.51 -10.84
N GLY A 55 -4.77 -20.20 -9.71
CA GLY A 55 -3.66 -20.61 -8.84
C GLY A 55 -3.22 -19.59 -7.78
N GLY A 56 -3.90 -18.46 -7.60
CA GLY A 56 -3.56 -17.49 -6.56
C GLY A 56 -4.43 -16.24 -6.49
N THR A 57 -3.88 -15.19 -5.87
CA THR A 57 -4.52 -13.86 -5.82
C THR A 57 -3.60 -12.86 -6.50
N ARG A 58 -4.11 -12.15 -7.51
CA ARG A 58 -3.41 -11.04 -8.14
C ARG A 58 -3.71 -9.77 -7.35
N LEU A 59 -2.68 -9.23 -6.71
CA LEU A 59 -2.74 -7.93 -6.04
C LEU A 59 -2.24 -6.85 -7.01
N LEU A 60 -3.11 -5.93 -7.39
CA LEU A 60 -2.77 -4.73 -8.15
C LEU A 60 -2.62 -3.57 -7.16
N LEU A 61 -1.43 -2.98 -7.12
CA LEU A 61 -1.13 -1.79 -6.33
C LEU A 61 -1.00 -0.60 -7.26
N THR A 62 -1.87 0.39 -7.08
CA THR A 62 -1.86 1.64 -7.83
C THR A 62 -1.71 2.79 -6.85
N GLN A 63 -0.70 3.63 -7.03
CA GLN A 63 -0.54 4.85 -6.23
C GLN A 63 -0.44 6.06 -7.15
N THR A 64 -1.29 7.06 -6.93
CA THR A 64 -1.36 8.30 -7.72
C THR A 64 -1.14 9.52 -6.82
N ASN A 65 -0.82 10.67 -7.42
CA ASN A 65 -0.48 11.90 -6.69
C ASN A 65 0.72 11.73 -5.73
N VAL A 66 1.72 10.97 -6.16
CA VAL A 66 3.02 10.91 -5.50
C VAL A 66 3.87 12.06 -6.04
N PRO A 67 4.56 12.85 -5.20
CA PRO A 67 5.47 13.88 -5.69
C PRO A 67 6.55 13.27 -6.59
N ALA A 68 6.82 13.90 -7.73
CA ALA A 68 7.75 13.37 -8.73
C ALA A 68 9.14 13.07 -8.16
N TYR A 69 9.62 13.91 -7.24
CA TYR A 69 10.92 13.76 -6.59
C TYR A 69 11.02 12.55 -5.65
N ASP A 70 9.88 12.01 -5.21
CA ASP A 70 9.82 10.91 -4.24
C ASP A 70 9.14 9.65 -4.79
N LEU A 71 8.77 9.68 -6.08
CA LEU A 71 8.09 8.59 -6.78
C LEU A 71 8.93 7.32 -6.81
N GLU A 72 10.22 7.43 -7.14
CA GLU A 72 11.14 6.29 -7.16
C GLU A 72 11.37 5.70 -5.76
N ASN A 73 11.56 6.55 -4.75
CA ASN A 73 11.70 6.13 -3.36
C ASN A 73 10.45 5.39 -2.86
N THR A 74 9.28 5.93 -3.17
CA THR A 74 8.00 5.30 -2.79
C THR A 74 7.81 3.97 -3.49
N ARG A 75 8.11 3.89 -4.81
CA ARG A 75 8.05 2.64 -5.57
C ARG A 75 8.99 1.57 -5.02
N ASN A 76 10.23 1.94 -4.71
CA ASN A 76 11.21 1.03 -4.10
C ASN A 76 10.78 0.58 -2.70
N GLY A 77 10.20 1.48 -1.90
CA GLY A 77 9.63 1.14 -0.59
C GLY A 77 8.53 0.08 -0.69
N TRP A 78 7.60 0.22 -1.64
CA TRP A 78 6.57 -0.79 -1.89
C TRP A 78 7.15 -2.13 -2.33
N HIS A 79 8.12 -2.12 -3.23
CA HIS A 79 8.73 -3.35 -3.72
C HIS A 79 9.54 -4.07 -2.63
N THR A 80 10.32 -3.33 -1.85
CA THR A 80 11.22 -3.91 -0.86
C THR A 80 10.52 -4.26 0.44
N ILE A 81 9.57 -3.45 0.92
CA ILE A 81 8.96 -3.66 2.23
C ILE A 81 7.66 -4.45 2.08
N PHE A 82 6.74 -3.99 1.22
CA PHE A 82 5.41 -4.57 1.13
C PHE A 82 5.41 -5.89 0.35
N LEU A 83 6.01 -5.96 -0.84
CA LEU A 83 6.07 -7.22 -1.58
C LEU A 83 6.94 -8.26 -0.88
N SER A 84 8.05 -7.86 -0.25
CA SER A 84 8.87 -8.81 0.53
C SER A 84 8.13 -9.33 1.76
N ALA A 85 7.40 -8.46 2.48
CA ALA A 85 6.55 -8.90 3.59
C ALA A 85 5.46 -9.86 3.12
N LEU A 86 4.78 -9.56 2.00
CA LEU A 86 3.79 -10.46 1.41
C LEU A 86 4.38 -11.81 1.02
N LYS A 87 5.55 -11.83 0.38
CA LYS A 87 6.27 -13.07 0.01
C LYS A 87 6.65 -13.88 1.25
N GLN A 88 7.11 -13.21 2.31
CA GLN A 88 7.51 -13.86 3.56
C GLN A 88 6.31 -14.39 4.35
N THR A 89 5.21 -13.63 4.45
CA THR A 89 4.01 -14.01 5.21
C THR A 89 3.19 -15.10 4.51
N TYR A 90 3.04 -15.04 3.19
CA TYR A 90 2.22 -15.99 2.43
C TYR A 90 3.03 -17.09 1.75
N GLY A 91 4.36 -17.13 1.91
CA GLY A 91 5.19 -18.21 1.41
C GLY A 91 5.30 -18.29 -0.12
N TYR A 92 4.97 -17.22 -0.87
CA TYR A 92 5.24 -17.10 -2.32
C TYR A 92 6.74 -16.94 -2.64
N GLY A 93 7.61 -17.53 -1.81
CA GLY A 93 9.02 -17.83 -2.04
C GLY A 93 9.27 -19.34 -2.17
N GLY A 94 8.27 -20.10 -2.61
CA GLY A 94 8.41 -21.52 -2.93
C GLY A 94 9.10 -21.75 -4.27
N ARG A 95 10.41 -22.10 -4.19
CA ARG A 95 11.28 -22.67 -5.22
C ARG A 95 11.60 -21.79 -6.44
N MET A 96 12.72 -21.08 -6.34
CA MET A 96 13.67 -21.10 -7.45
C MET A 96 14.66 -22.25 -7.17
N PHE A 97 14.71 -23.19 -8.10
CA PHE A 97 15.72 -24.24 -8.15
C PHE A 97 17.09 -23.62 -8.47
#